data_AF-A0A838CKA2-F1
#
_entry.id   AF-A0A838CKA2-F1
#
_cell.length_a   1.000
_cell.length_b   1.000
_cell.length_c   1.000
_cell.angle_alpha   90.00
_cell.angle_beta   90.00
_cell.angle_gamma   90.00
#
_symmetry.space_group_name_H-M   'P 1'
#
loop_
_entity.id
_entity.type
_entity.pdbx_description
1 polymer ?
#
loop_
_entity_poly.entity_id
_entity_poly.type
_entity_poly.pdbx_seq_one_letter_code
_entity_poly.pdbx_strand_id
1 'polypeptide(L)'
;MKLYPFDVPKGTHPLAWVFYGFGLDAATINLLCRHVFDQLGARLATPDAREVTLAWAVDWPLDVSARDVVSVGDDLDVGVGFDTAVTIIDGALPPGIRLVPHTGRLVGRFKQAGLYSVTLRLAPKVKYDPLGGAGGPDTAGVWIPIERPRQTPPAGDAPTVPLEDMSPQELEELVQRAQAAQRAQFIRAAEQAVGDGGERGD
;
A
#
# COMPACT_ATOMS: atom_id res chain seq x y z
N MET A 1 -24.21 -2.64 -1.00
CA MET A 1 -23.00 -1.85 -1.33
C MET A 1 -21.90 -2.84 -1.66
N LYS A 2 -21.57 -3.04 -2.94
CA LYS A 2 -20.56 -4.01 -3.37
C LYS A 2 -19.17 -3.40 -3.22
N LEU A 3 -18.37 -3.93 -2.29
CA LEU A 3 -16.97 -3.58 -2.13
C LEU A 3 -16.13 -4.72 -2.74
N TYR A 4 -15.89 -4.65 -4.06
CA TYR A 4 -15.04 -5.58 -4.84
C TYR A 4 -15.56 -7.06 -4.92
N PRO A 5 -15.25 -7.84 -5.98
CA PRO A 5 -16.23 -8.43 -6.90
C PRO A 5 -17.01 -9.67 -6.40
N PHE A 6 -17.05 -9.98 -5.10
CA PHE A 6 -17.76 -11.13 -4.55
C PHE A 6 -18.80 -10.72 -3.51
N ASP A 7 -19.95 -11.41 -3.51
CA ASP A 7 -20.96 -11.20 -2.46
C ASP A 7 -20.46 -11.83 -1.15
N VAL A 8 -20.33 -11.00 -0.11
CA VAL A 8 -19.89 -11.45 1.21
C VAL A 8 -20.91 -12.45 1.76
N PRO A 9 -20.50 -13.67 2.16
CA PRO A 9 -21.43 -14.68 2.70
C PRO A 9 -22.24 -14.15 3.89
N LYS A 10 -23.49 -14.60 4.04
CA LYS A 10 -24.36 -14.20 5.15
C LYS A 10 -23.70 -14.53 6.50
N GLY A 11 -23.55 -13.53 7.36
CA GLY A 11 -22.97 -13.64 8.71
C GLY A 11 -21.52 -13.16 8.84
N THR A 12 -20.85 -12.87 7.71
CA THR A 12 -19.47 -12.37 7.67
C THR A 12 -19.43 -10.84 7.65
N HIS A 13 -18.43 -10.25 8.32
CA HIS A 13 -18.23 -8.81 8.42
C HIS A 13 -17.93 -8.20 7.03
N PRO A 14 -18.50 -7.04 6.66
CA PRO A 14 -18.37 -6.46 5.32
C PRO A 14 -16.91 -6.16 4.90
N LEU A 15 -16.02 -5.97 5.87
CA LEU A 15 -14.59 -5.73 5.66
C LEU A 15 -13.72 -6.98 5.87
N ALA A 16 -14.30 -8.18 5.98
CA ALA A 16 -13.55 -9.44 6.13
C ALA A 16 -12.46 -9.63 5.08
N TRP A 17 -12.73 -9.14 3.87
CA TRP A 17 -11.79 -9.17 2.75
C TRP A 17 -10.46 -8.46 3.04
N VAL A 18 -10.42 -7.48 3.96
CA VAL A 18 -9.18 -6.77 4.34
C VAL A 18 -8.14 -7.73 4.92
N PHE A 19 -8.60 -8.81 5.56
CA PHE A 19 -7.74 -9.82 6.20
C PHE A 19 -7.70 -11.14 5.42
N TYR A 20 -8.30 -11.21 4.23
CA TYR A 20 -8.10 -12.37 3.35
C TYR A 20 -6.65 -12.43 2.87
N GLY A 21 -6.05 -13.61 2.94
CA GLY A 21 -4.65 -13.84 2.58
C GLY A 21 -3.67 -13.89 3.76
N PHE A 22 -4.13 -13.62 4.98
CA PHE A 22 -3.31 -13.72 6.21
C PHE A 22 -3.27 -15.13 6.83
N GLY A 23 -3.76 -16.16 6.12
CA GLY A 23 -3.80 -17.54 6.64
C GLY A 23 -4.77 -17.78 7.80
N LEU A 24 -5.55 -16.77 8.19
CA LEU A 24 -6.57 -16.86 9.22
C LEU A 24 -7.84 -17.53 8.68
N ASP A 25 -8.49 -18.35 9.50
CA ASP A 25 -9.78 -18.94 9.14
C ASP A 25 -10.90 -17.87 9.12
N ALA A 26 -12.02 -18.21 8.47
CA ALA A 26 -13.11 -17.27 8.26
C ALA A 26 -13.76 -16.77 9.57
N ALA A 27 -13.79 -17.58 10.64
CA ALA A 27 -14.32 -17.17 11.92
C ALA A 27 -13.38 -16.20 12.63
N THR A 28 -12.08 -16.48 12.60
CA THR A 28 -11.03 -15.61 13.14
C THR A 28 -11.00 -14.27 12.40
N ILE A 29 -11.12 -14.27 11.07
CA ILE A 29 -11.21 -13.05 10.26
C ILE A 29 -12.44 -12.23 10.64
N ASN A 30 -13.59 -12.88 10.84
CA ASN A 30 -14.82 -12.21 11.21
C ASN A 30 -14.73 -11.56 12.61
N LEU A 31 -14.12 -12.25 13.58
CA LEU A 31 -13.88 -11.73 14.93
C LEU A 31 -12.89 -10.57 14.91
N LEU A 32 -11.78 -10.71 14.20
CA LEU A 32 -10.77 -9.67 14.03
C LEU A 32 -11.37 -8.42 13.38
N CYS A 33 -12.21 -8.60 12.37
CA CYS A 33 -12.92 -7.50 11.74
C CYS A 33 -13.85 -6.75 12.69
N ARG A 34 -14.68 -7.46 13.46
CA ARG A 34 -15.56 -6.82 14.45
C ARG A 34 -14.75 -6.09 15.52
N HIS A 35 -13.64 -6.68 15.95
CA HIS A 35 -12.75 -6.04 16.90
C HIS A 35 -12.13 -4.76 16.33
N VAL A 36 -11.48 -4.85 15.17
CA VAL A 36 -10.76 -3.73 14.54
C VAL A 36 -11.72 -2.62 14.08
N PHE A 37 -12.79 -2.96 13.37
CA PHE A 37 -13.66 -1.98 12.72
C PHE A 37 -14.87 -1.56 13.57
N ASP A 38 -15.50 -2.49 14.32
CA ASP A 38 -16.70 -2.14 15.11
C ASP A 38 -16.36 -1.70 16.54
N GLN A 39 -15.44 -2.40 17.22
CA GLN A 39 -15.10 -2.14 18.63
C GLN A 39 -14.02 -1.07 18.79
N LEU A 40 -12.90 -1.19 18.06
CA LEU A 40 -11.81 -0.21 18.08
C LEU A 40 -12.09 1.01 17.20
N GLY A 41 -13.14 0.94 16.37
CA GLY A 41 -13.55 2.05 15.51
C GLY A 41 -12.53 2.38 14.43
N ALA A 42 -11.60 1.46 14.11
CA ALA A 42 -10.69 1.68 13.01
C ALA A 42 -11.50 1.93 11.73
N ARG A 43 -11.02 2.88 10.94
CA ARG A 43 -11.56 3.18 9.63
C ARG A 43 -10.41 3.02 8.66
N LEU A 44 -10.70 2.43 7.51
CA LEU A 44 -9.75 2.50 6.40
C LEU A 44 -9.56 4.00 6.09
N ALA A 45 -8.34 4.49 6.25
CA ALA A 45 -8.04 5.90 6.05
C ALA A 45 -8.10 6.23 4.56
N THR A 46 -9.22 6.80 4.14
CA THR A 46 -9.34 7.54 2.89
C THR A 46 -9.68 8.98 3.25
N PRO A 47 -8.84 10.01 2.97
CA PRO A 47 -9.46 11.22 2.45
C PRO A 47 -10.19 10.73 1.20
N ASP A 48 -11.51 10.85 1.17
CA ASP A 48 -12.30 10.19 0.14
C ASP A 48 -11.68 10.47 -1.22
N ALA A 49 -11.32 9.39 -1.91
CA ALA A 49 -10.72 9.50 -3.22
C ALA A 49 -11.71 10.27 -4.07
N ARG A 50 -11.36 11.50 -4.39
CA ARG A 50 -12.25 12.35 -5.17
C ARG A 50 -11.84 12.28 -6.63
N GLU A 51 -12.84 12.27 -7.47
CA GLU A 51 -12.66 12.31 -8.91
C GLU A 51 -12.76 13.76 -9.37
N VAL A 52 -11.84 14.16 -10.22
CA VAL A 52 -11.86 15.46 -10.89
C VAL A 52 -11.89 15.17 -12.38
N THR A 53 -12.96 15.62 -13.04
CA THR A 53 -13.05 15.58 -14.49
C THR A 53 -12.61 16.91 -15.06
N LEU A 54 -11.67 16.86 -16.01
CA LEU A 54 -11.27 18.01 -16.79
C LEU A 54 -11.64 17.76 -18.25
N ALA A 55 -12.03 18.83 -18.94
CA ALA A 55 -12.41 18.75 -20.34
C ALA A 55 -11.96 19.99 -21.10
N TRP A 56 -11.39 19.77 -22.28
CA TRP A 56 -10.88 20.82 -23.16
C TRP A 56 -11.54 20.76 -24.53
N ALA A 57 -11.73 21.93 -25.12
CA ALA A 57 -12.02 22.13 -26.53
C ALA A 57 -10.83 22.86 -27.16
N VAL A 58 -10.00 22.13 -27.92
CA VAL A 58 -8.77 22.63 -28.51
C VAL A 58 -9.04 23.02 -29.96
N ASP A 59 -8.93 24.30 -30.32
CA ASP A 59 -9.24 24.85 -31.65
C ASP A 59 -10.56 24.31 -32.23
N TRP A 60 -11.55 24.13 -31.35
CA TRP A 60 -12.84 23.54 -31.71
C TRP A 60 -13.93 24.61 -31.64
N PRO A 61 -14.67 24.88 -32.73
CA PRO A 61 -15.51 26.08 -32.87
C PRO A 61 -16.85 26.00 -32.13
N LEU A 62 -16.97 25.18 -31.08
CA LEU A 62 -18.20 25.05 -30.30
C LEU A 62 -18.00 25.66 -28.92
N ASP A 63 -18.85 26.63 -28.56
CA ASP A 63 -19.00 27.07 -27.17
C ASP A 63 -19.71 25.95 -26.39
N VAL A 64 -18.91 25.08 -25.81
CA VAL A 64 -19.37 23.99 -24.94
C VAL A 64 -19.22 24.47 -23.52
N SER A 65 -20.35 24.85 -22.90
CA SER A 65 -20.48 25.46 -21.57
C SER A 65 -19.93 24.63 -20.39
N ALA A 66 -19.18 23.56 -20.64
CA ALA A 66 -18.54 22.70 -19.65
C ALA A 66 -17.09 22.31 -20.01
N ARG A 67 -16.43 22.98 -20.97
CA ARG A 67 -15.03 22.73 -21.31
C ARG A 67 -14.21 24.01 -21.36
N ASP A 68 -12.95 23.88 -20.99
CA ASP A 68 -11.96 24.94 -21.17
C ASP A 68 -11.63 25.06 -22.66
N VAL A 69 -11.80 26.26 -23.23
CA VAL A 69 -11.46 26.56 -24.62
C VAL A 69 -10.01 27.00 -24.70
N VAL A 70 -9.21 26.31 -25.52
CA VAL A 70 -7.77 26.54 -25.70
C VAL A 70 -7.39 26.36 -27.17
N SER A 71 -6.19 26.79 -27.55
CA SER A 71 -5.69 26.66 -28.93
C SER A 71 -4.53 25.67 -29.01
N VAL A 72 -4.27 25.12 -30.21
CA VAL A 72 -3.04 24.39 -30.47
C VAL A 72 -1.87 25.36 -30.32
N GLY A 73 -0.85 24.94 -29.57
CA GLY A 73 0.31 25.77 -29.25
C GLY A 73 0.27 26.40 -27.86
N ASP A 74 -0.89 26.43 -27.20
CA ASP A 74 -1.01 26.93 -25.82
C ASP A 74 -0.28 26.01 -24.85
N ASP A 75 0.37 26.62 -23.86
CA ASP A 75 1.03 25.92 -22.76
C ASP A 75 0.05 25.75 -21.59
N LEU A 76 0.01 24.55 -21.02
CA LEU A 76 -0.72 24.21 -19.82
C LEU A 76 0.27 23.99 -18.68
N ASP A 77 0.02 24.63 -17.53
CA ASP A 77 0.68 24.33 -16.27
C ASP A 77 -0.30 24.58 -15.12
N VAL A 78 -1.11 23.56 -14.82
CA VAL A 78 -2.16 23.63 -13.79
C VAL A 78 -1.99 22.51 -12.77
N GLY A 79 -2.28 22.80 -11.51
CA GLY A 79 -2.32 21.78 -10.47
C GLY A 79 -3.72 21.22 -10.28
N VAL A 80 -3.80 19.90 -10.32
CA VAL A 80 -5.03 19.14 -10.07
C VAL A 80 -5.10 18.58 -8.66
N GLY A 81 -3.96 18.49 -7.97
CA GLY A 81 -3.90 18.14 -6.56
C GLY A 81 -2.47 18.23 -6.03
N PHE A 82 -2.13 19.37 -5.41
CA PHE A 82 -0.76 19.68 -5.00
C PHE A 82 -0.25 18.76 -3.88
N ASP A 83 -1.15 18.27 -3.00
CA ASP A 83 -0.82 17.43 -1.84
C ASP A 83 -1.37 16.00 -1.91
N THR A 84 -1.73 15.54 -3.12
CA THR A 84 -2.32 14.22 -3.36
C THR A 84 -1.57 13.49 -4.48
N ALA A 85 -1.54 12.15 -4.45
CA ALA A 85 -1.20 11.33 -5.60
C ALA A 85 -2.33 11.44 -6.64
N VAL A 86 -1.96 11.58 -7.92
CA VAL A 86 -2.92 11.74 -9.02
C VAL A 86 -2.78 10.58 -10.00
N THR A 87 -3.90 10.01 -10.44
CA THR A 87 -3.92 8.92 -11.43
C THR A 87 -5.05 9.16 -12.43
N ILE A 88 -4.80 8.91 -13.71
CA ILE A 88 -5.85 8.93 -14.74
C ILE A 88 -6.65 7.63 -14.64
N ILE A 89 -7.97 7.75 -14.56
CA ILE A 89 -8.88 6.60 -14.42
C ILE A 89 -9.86 6.45 -15.60
N ASP A 90 -10.11 7.52 -16.35
CA ASP A 90 -10.92 7.49 -17.57
C ASP A 90 -10.52 8.62 -18.52
N GLY A 91 -10.86 8.47 -19.80
CA GLY A 91 -10.59 9.43 -20.85
C GLY A 91 -9.12 9.55 -21.23
N ALA A 92 -8.74 10.66 -21.86
CA ALA A 92 -7.39 10.90 -22.35
C ALA A 92 -7.01 12.37 -22.23
N LEU A 93 -5.73 12.59 -21.89
CA LEU A 93 -5.13 13.92 -21.98
C LEU A 93 -4.98 14.32 -23.45
N PRO A 94 -5.14 15.62 -23.78
CA PRO A 94 -4.80 16.15 -25.08
C PRO A 94 -3.34 15.81 -25.47
N PRO A 95 -3.05 15.51 -26.75
CA PRO A 95 -1.69 15.27 -27.21
C PRO A 95 -0.73 16.42 -26.84
N GLY A 96 0.38 16.06 -26.20
CA GLY A 96 1.41 17.02 -25.74
C GLY A 96 1.24 17.50 -24.30
N ILE A 97 0.11 17.20 -23.66
CA ILE A 97 -0.10 17.38 -22.22
C ILE A 97 0.25 16.09 -21.48
N ARG A 98 0.94 16.21 -20.33
CA ARG A 98 1.27 15.07 -19.46
C ARG A 98 1.00 15.38 -18.00
N LEU A 99 0.68 14.33 -17.23
CA LEU A 99 0.61 14.39 -15.77
C LEU A 99 2.00 14.17 -15.18
N VAL A 100 2.38 15.00 -14.20
CA VAL A 100 3.53 14.77 -13.31
C VAL A 100 3.00 14.18 -12.00
N PRO A 101 3.04 12.85 -11.80
CA PRO A 101 2.25 12.18 -10.76
C PRO A 101 2.57 12.63 -9.33
N HIS A 102 3.83 12.96 -9.05
CA HIS A 102 4.31 13.29 -7.71
C HIS A 102 4.02 14.75 -7.31
N THR A 103 3.86 15.65 -8.27
CA THR A 103 3.51 17.06 -8.04
C THR A 103 2.03 17.34 -8.29
N GLY A 104 1.31 16.40 -8.90
CA GLY A 104 -0.10 16.56 -9.26
C GLY A 104 -0.34 17.70 -10.25
N ARG A 105 0.65 17.97 -11.12
CA ARG A 105 0.56 19.02 -12.16
C ARG A 105 0.32 18.40 -13.54
N LEU A 106 -0.54 19.04 -14.32
CA LEU A 106 -0.66 18.82 -15.76
C LEU A 106 0.19 19.86 -16.47
N VAL A 107 1.19 19.41 -17.22
CA VAL A 107 2.15 20.26 -17.90
C VAL A 107 2.31 19.89 -19.37
N GLY A 108 2.58 20.86 -20.23
CA GLY A 108 2.93 20.63 -21.62
C GLY A 108 2.25 21.61 -22.57
N ARG A 109 2.25 21.27 -23.86
CA ARG A 109 1.69 22.11 -24.92
C ARG A 109 0.65 21.33 -25.70
N PHE A 110 -0.49 21.94 -26.00
CA PHE A 110 -1.52 21.32 -26.84
C PHE A 110 -1.00 21.18 -28.29
N LYS A 111 -1.02 19.96 -28.84
CA LYS A 111 -0.47 19.67 -30.19
C LYS A 111 -1.50 19.38 -31.27
N GLN A 112 -2.74 19.06 -30.89
CA GLN A 112 -3.75 18.61 -31.84
C GLN A 112 -5.14 19.10 -31.43
N ALA A 113 -5.84 19.70 -32.39
CA ALA A 113 -7.22 20.15 -32.25
C ALA A 113 -8.16 18.97 -31.94
N GLY A 114 -9.21 19.22 -31.19
CA GLY A 114 -10.20 18.22 -30.84
C GLY A 114 -10.81 18.40 -29.45
N LEU A 115 -11.69 17.45 -29.11
CA LEU A 115 -12.37 17.40 -27.83
C LEU A 115 -11.72 16.33 -26.94
N TYR A 116 -11.19 16.74 -25.80
CA TYR A 116 -10.53 15.84 -24.84
C TYR A 116 -11.21 15.92 -23.48
N SER A 117 -11.39 14.79 -22.82
CA SER A 117 -11.84 14.74 -21.43
C SER A 117 -11.04 13.67 -20.71
N VAL A 118 -10.68 13.96 -19.46
CA VAL A 118 -9.92 13.05 -18.60
C VAL A 118 -10.52 13.10 -17.20
N THR A 119 -10.67 11.93 -16.60
CA THR A 119 -11.07 11.79 -15.20
C THR A 119 -9.86 11.37 -14.39
N LEU A 120 -9.55 12.14 -13.35
CA LEU A 120 -8.41 11.94 -12.47
C LEU A 120 -8.91 11.53 -11.09
N ARG A 121 -8.27 10.52 -10.50
CA ARG A 121 -8.44 10.16 -9.11
C ARG A 121 -7.34 10.77 -8.26
N LEU A 122 -7.73 11.44 -7.17
CA LEU A 122 -6.84 12.06 -6.20
C LEU A 122 -6.81 11.18 -4.94
N ALA A 123 -5.63 10.74 -4.51
CA ALA A 123 -5.41 9.82 -3.37
C ALA A 123 -4.25 10.28 -2.45
N PRO A 124 -4.12 9.78 -1.21
CA PRO A 124 -3.01 10.16 -0.32
C PRO A 124 -1.61 9.96 -0.91
N LYS A 125 -0.68 10.85 -0.58
CA LYS A 125 0.76 10.69 -0.86
C LYS A 125 1.44 9.84 0.22
N VAL A 126 1.19 8.54 0.20
CA VAL A 126 1.79 7.59 1.15
C VAL A 126 2.65 6.53 0.46
N LYS A 127 3.66 6.04 1.17
CA LYS A 127 4.43 4.85 0.79
C LYS A 127 4.58 3.92 2.00
N TYR A 128 4.77 2.64 1.74
CA TYR A 128 5.03 1.66 2.78
C TYR A 128 6.47 1.76 3.28
N ASP A 129 6.65 1.82 4.60
CA ASP A 129 7.93 1.68 5.30
C ASP A 129 7.95 0.32 6.02
N PRO A 130 8.90 -0.56 5.68
CA PRO A 130 9.03 -1.85 6.34
C PRO A 130 9.69 -1.76 7.74
N LEU A 131 9.92 -0.55 8.29
CA LEU A 131 10.52 -0.32 9.60
C LEU A 131 11.91 -0.97 9.73
N GLY A 132 12.70 -0.89 8.65
CA GLY A 132 13.98 -1.57 8.54
C GLY A 132 13.91 -3.07 8.23
N GLY A 133 12.72 -3.69 8.24
CA GLY A 133 12.53 -5.07 7.83
C GLY A 133 12.59 -5.27 6.30
N ALA A 134 12.50 -6.53 5.88
CA ALA A 134 12.40 -6.89 4.45
C ALA A 134 11.05 -6.50 3.80
N GLY A 135 10.08 -6.04 4.60
CA GLY A 135 8.75 -5.64 4.12
C GLY A 135 7.88 -6.79 3.67
N GLY A 136 8.09 -7.98 4.25
CA GLY A 136 7.25 -9.15 4.02
C GLY A 136 5.84 -8.99 4.61
N PRO A 137 4.87 -9.79 4.13
CA PRO A 137 3.46 -9.71 4.54
C PRO A 137 3.25 -9.92 6.05
N ASP A 138 4.13 -10.69 6.70
CA ASP A 138 4.07 -10.98 8.14
C ASP A 138 4.93 -10.01 8.98
N THR A 139 5.59 -9.05 8.32
CA THR A 139 6.46 -8.08 9.00
C THR A 139 5.69 -6.80 9.26
N ALA A 140 5.80 -6.30 10.49
CA ALA A 140 5.22 -5.01 10.83
C ALA A 140 5.81 -3.92 9.93
N GLY A 141 4.93 -3.11 9.35
CA GLY A 141 5.30 -1.93 8.60
C GLY A 141 4.23 -0.87 8.75
N VAL A 142 4.54 0.34 8.33
CA VAL A 142 3.66 1.48 8.47
C VAL A 142 3.60 2.27 7.17
N TRP A 143 2.42 2.78 6.87
CA TRP A 143 2.27 3.75 5.79
C TRP A 143 2.80 5.11 6.26
N ILE A 144 3.82 5.61 5.59
CA ILE A 144 4.45 6.90 5.88
C ILE A 144 4.19 7.91 4.76
N PRO A 145 4.26 9.22 5.04
CA PRO A 145 4.25 10.24 3.99
C PRO A 145 5.35 9.98 2.94
N ILE A 146 5.06 10.25 1.66
CA ILE A 146 5.97 9.97 0.54
C ILE A 146 7.36 10.62 0.73
N GLU A 147 7.43 11.80 1.37
CA GLU A 147 8.66 12.57 1.60
C GLU A 147 9.48 12.06 2.79
N ARG A 148 8.86 11.30 3.71
CA ARG A 148 9.60 10.74 4.85
C ARG A 148 10.53 9.63 4.33
N PRO A 149 11.85 9.65 4.61
CA PRO A 149 12.72 8.54 4.25
C PRO A 149 12.32 7.27 5.01
N ARG A 150 12.53 6.10 4.39
CA ARG A 150 12.26 4.81 5.06
C ARG A 150 13.26 4.60 6.20
N GLN A 151 12.86 3.88 7.24
CA GLN A 151 13.81 3.41 8.23
C GLN A 151 14.77 2.38 7.63
N THR A 152 16.06 2.58 7.88
CA THR A 152 17.10 1.60 7.60
C THR A 152 17.24 0.71 8.83
N PRO A 153 17.32 -0.63 8.69
CA PRO A 153 17.60 -1.47 9.84
C PRO A 153 18.95 -1.08 10.45
N PRO A 154 19.11 -1.22 11.78
CA PRO A 154 20.45 -1.31 12.34
C PRO A 154 21.18 -2.47 11.65
N ALA A 155 22.37 -2.23 11.11
CA ALA A 155 23.19 -3.27 10.53
C ALA A 155 23.34 -4.39 11.57
N GLY A 156 22.82 -5.59 11.28
CA GLY A 156 22.85 -6.68 12.24
C GLY A 156 24.28 -7.10 12.55
N ASP A 157 24.53 -7.52 13.79
CA ASP A 157 25.78 -8.12 14.27
C ASP A 157 26.02 -9.50 13.63
N ALA A 158 26.00 -9.58 12.30
CA ALA A 158 26.56 -10.72 11.62
C ALA A 158 28.05 -10.76 11.94
N PRO A 159 28.63 -11.93 12.30
CA PRO A 159 30.07 -12.05 12.41
C PRO A 159 30.68 -11.59 11.10
N THR A 160 31.46 -10.51 11.15
CA THR A 160 32.18 -9.98 9.99
C THR A 160 33.35 -10.87 9.59
N VAL A 161 33.71 -11.81 10.46
CA VAL A 161 34.81 -12.76 10.32
C VAL A 161 34.27 -14.12 9.84
N PRO A 162 34.83 -14.72 8.78
CA PRO A 162 34.53 -16.09 8.37
C PRO A 162 34.76 -17.10 9.52
N LEU A 163 33.99 -18.19 9.54
CA LEU A 163 34.07 -19.20 10.60
C LEU A 163 35.47 -19.81 10.74
N GLU A 164 36.18 -19.99 9.63
CA GLU A 164 37.56 -20.49 9.59
C GLU A 164 38.59 -19.56 10.24
N ASP A 165 38.28 -18.27 10.37
CA ASP A 165 39.19 -17.25 10.91
C ASP A 165 38.87 -16.86 12.36
N MET A 166 37.85 -17.48 12.97
CA MET A 166 37.46 -17.24 14.37
C MET A 166 38.44 -17.91 15.33
N SER A 167 38.73 -17.26 16.46
CA SER A 167 39.46 -17.91 17.53
C SER A 167 38.65 -19.08 18.13
N PRO A 168 39.30 -20.07 18.77
CA PRO A 168 38.59 -21.18 19.42
C PRO A 168 37.55 -20.73 20.45
N GLN A 169 37.80 -19.62 21.15
CA GLN A 169 36.90 -19.07 22.16
C GLN A 169 35.66 -18.43 21.53
N GLU A 170 35.83 -17.64 20.46
CA GLU A 170 34.72 -17.03 19.72
C GLU A 170 33.85 -18.08 19.04
N LEU A 171 34.48 -19.14 18.49
CA LEU A 171 33.76 -20.26 17.90
C LEU A 171 32.92 -21.00 18.96
N GLU A 172 33.47 -21.21 20.15
CA GLU A 172 32.77 -21.89 21.25
C GLU A 172 31.58 -21.07 21.77
N GLU A 173 31.74 -19.75 21.91
CA GLU A 173 30.63 -18.84 22.26
C GLU A 173 29.53 -18.84 21.19
N LEU A 174 29.90 -18.85 19.90
CA LEU A 174 28.98 -18.93 18.78
C LEU A 174 28.19 -20.26 18.81
N VAL A 175 28.87 -21.38 19.07
CA VAL A 175 28.23 -22.71 19.21
C VAL A 175 27.27 -22.73 20.40
N GLN A 176 27.64 -22.17 21.55
CA GLN A 176 26.76 -22.10 22.73
C GLN A 176 25.49 -21.29 22.44
N ARG A 177 25.63 -20.13 21.78
CA ARG A 177 24.49 -19.33 21.31
C ARG A 177 23.60 -20.10 20.33
N ALA A 178 24.20 -20.79 19.36
CA ALA A 178 23.46 -21.55 18.36
C ALA A 178 22.68 -22.73 19.00
N GLN A 179 23.29 -23.45 19.93
CA GLN A 179 22.64 -24.54 20.66
C GLN A 179 21.50 -24.03 21.55
N ALA A 180 21.69 -22.89 22.22
CA ALA A 180 20.62 -22.27 23.02
C ALA A 180 19.44 -21.86 22.14
N ALA A 181 19.69 -21.28 20.96
CA ALA A 181 18.66 -20.93 20.00
C ALA A 181 17.90 -22.16 19.47
N GLN A 182 18.60 -23.26 19.16
CA GLN A 182 17.98 -24.53 18.76
C GLN A 182 17.09 -25.09 19.87
N ARG A 183 17.56 -25.12 21.13
CA ARG A 183 16.73 -25.58 22.27
C ARG A 183 15.46 -24.75 22.42
N ALA A 184 15.57 -23.42 22.29
CA ALA A 184 14.41 -22.53 22.34
C ALA A 184 13.44 -22.72 21.14
N GLN A 185 13.94 -23.13 19.98
CA GLN A 185 13.09 -23.51 18.84
C GLN A 185 12.37 -24.84 19.09
N PHE A 186 13.05 -25.85 19.64
CA PHE A 186 12.44 -27.13 19.99
C PHE A 186 11.35 -26.99 21.06
N ILE A 187 11.58 -26.18 22.10
CA ILE A 187 10.58 -25.92 23.14
C ILE A 187 9.35 -25.25 22.55
N ARG A 188 9.53 -24.18 21.74
CA ARG A 188 8.41 -23.51 21.06
C ARG A 188 7.64 -24.44 20.14
N ALA A 189 8.34 -25.31 19.39
CA ALA A 189 7.71 -26.30 18.53
C ALA A 189 6.91 -27.35 19.34
N ALA A 190 7.41 -27.76 20.50
CA ALA A 190 6.72 -28.69 21.38
C ALA A 190 5.49 -28.06 22.06
N GLU A 191 5.58 -26.81 22.51
CA GLU A 191 4.45 -26.06 23.08
C GLU A 191 3.32 -25.86 22.05
N GLN A 192 3.68 -25.57 20.80
CA GLN A 192 2.72 -25.48 19.70
C GLN A 192 2.05 -26.83 19.39
N ALA A 193 2.77 -27.95 19.50
CA ALA A 193 2.21 -29.29 19.30
C ALA A 193 1.29 -29.77 20.44
N VAL A 194 1.51 -29.32 21.68
CA VAL A 194 0.65 -29.68 22.83
C VAL A 194 -0.65 -28.86 22.84
N GLY A 195 -0.62 -27.60 22.39
CA GLY A 195 -1.81 -26.76 22.26
C GLY A 195 -2.87 -27.29 21.29
N ASP A 196 -2.44 -28.04 20.26
CA ASP A 196 -3.31 -28.56 19.19
C ASP A 196 -4.00 -29.89 19.56
N GLY A 197 -3.60 -30.54 20.67
CA GLY A 197 -4.12 -31.84 21.11
C GLY A 197 -5.26 -31.79 22.14
N GLY A 198 -5.61 -30.61 22.65
CA GLY A 198 -6.53 -30.43 23.78
C GLY A 198 -8.03 -30.30 23.44
N GLU A 199 -8.41 -30.14 22.18
CA GLU A 199 -9.81 -29.83 21.79
C GLU A 199 -10.63 -31.05 21.28
N ARG A 200 -10.20 -32.29 21.53
CA ARG A 200 -10.98 -33.49 21.17
C ARG A 200 -11.26 -34.38 22.39
N GLY A 201 -12.19 -33.95 23.23
CA GLY A 201 -12.72 -34.80 24.30
C GLY A 201 -13.64 -34.07 25.27
N ASP A 202 -14.87 -33.79 24.82
CA ASP A 202 -16.13 -34.05 25.56
C ASP A 202 -17.35 -33.78 24.66
#